data_AF-A0A8J4WNZ2-F1
#
_entry.id   AF-A0A8J4WNZ2-F1
#
_cell.length_a   1.000
_cell.length_b   1.000
_cell.length_c   1.000
_cell.angle_alpha   90.00
_cell.angle_beta   90.00
_cell.angle_gamma   90.00
#
_symmetry.space_group_name_H-M   'P 1'
#
loop_
_entity.id
_entity.type
_entity.pdbx_description
1 polymer ?
#
loop_
_entity_poly.entity_id
_entity_poly.type
_entity_poly.pdbx_seq_one_letter_code
_entity_poly.pdbx_strand_id
1 'polypeptide(L)'
;MGTENSSIRDIQRSLRQNDVDLQSGERSFIYGRSTSNQRIESWWGILRTECVEFWLEQLHSLKNEGVLNGEFLDKDLIIFCFLGIIQTELDAVKESWNSHLIRPSRNQRVPHGRPEVMYFLPELYNTQDYLCQIAEPL
;
A
#
# COMPACT_ATOMS: atom_id res chain seq x y z
N MET A 1 -5.29 -19.88 10.55
CA MET A 1 -5.72 -18.56 10.03
C MET A 1 -5.42 -17.55 11.12
N GLY A 2 -4.76 -16.43 10.79
CA GLY A 2 -4.46 -15.39 11.76
C GLY A 2 -5.72 -14.66 12.22
N THR A 3 -5.75 -14.23 13.48
CA THR A 3 -6.84 -13.45 14.07
C THR A 3 -7.11 -12.14 13.33
N GLU A 4 -6.05 -11.53 12.79
CA GLU A 4 -6.11 -10.31 11.98
C GLU A 4 -6.94 -10.51 10.70
N ASN A 5 -6.66 -11.54 9.91
CA ASN A 5 -7.39 -11.81 8.66
C ASN A 5 -8.88 -12.08 8.89
N SER A 6 -9.22 -12.72 10.01
CA SER A 6 -10.62 -12.91 10.41
C SER A 6 -11.28 -11.59 10.78
N SER A 7 -10.57 -10.71 11.48
CA SER A 7 -11.08 -9.38 11.86
C SER A 7 -11.34 -8.50 10.64
N ILE A 8 -10.40 -8.48 9.68
CA ILE A 8 -10.58 -7.74 8.41
C ILE A 8 -11.77 -8.27 7.61
N ARG A 9 -11.93 -9.60 7.53
CA ARG A 9 -13.09 -10.21 6.88
C ARG A 9 -14.40 -9.69 7.49
N ASP A 10 -14.51 -9.72 8.81
CA ASP A 10 -15.74 -9.36 9.50
C ASP A 10 -16.05 -7.86 9.33
N ILE A 11 -15.02 -7.01 9.38
CA ILE A 11 -15.13 -5.57 9.11
C ILE A 11 -15.61 -5.32 7.66
N GLN A 12 -14.96 -5.91 6.66
CA GLN A 12 -15.33 -5.70 5.25
C GLN A 12 -16.76 -6.16 4.94
N ARG A 13 -17.19 -7.26 5.55
CA ARG A 13 -18.57 -7.78 5.39
C ARG A 13 -19.59 -6.87 6.07
N SER A 14 -19.26 -6.36 7.25
CA SER A 14 -20.13 -5.44 7.99
C SER A 14 -20.29 -4.12 7.25
N LEU A 15 -19.18 -3.51 6.79
CA LEU A 15 -19.20 -2.24 6.07
C LEU A 15 -20.02 -2.31 4.77
N ARG A 16 -20.00 -3.46 4.10
CA ARG A 16 -20.67 -3.65 2.81
C ARG A 16 -21.96 -4.46 2.91
N GLN A 17 -22.54 -4.59 4.10
CA GLN A 17 -23.73 -5.41 4.32
C GLN A 17 -24.96 -4.92 3.54
N ASN A 18 -25.07 -3.61 3.33
CA ASN A 18 -26.21 -2.98 2.67
C ASN A 18 -25.94 -2.58 1.20
N ASP A 19 -24.76 -2.91 0.67
CA ASP A 19 -24.41 -2.61 -0.73
C ASP A 19 -25.22 -3.51 -1.69
N VAL A 20 -25.48 -3.01 -2.89
CA VAL A 20 -26.32 -3.67 -3.90
C VAL A 20 -25.55 -4.37 -5.02
N ASP A 21 -24.22 -4.27 -5.05
CA ASP A 21 -23.40 -4.90 -6.07
C ASP A 21 -23.13 -6.39 -5.81
N LEU A 22 -22.60 -7.09 -6.83
CA LEU A 22 -22.37 -8.54 -6.80
C LEU A 22 -21.38 -9.00 -5.70
N GLN A 23 -20.56 -8.08 -5.19
CA GLN A 23 -19.55 -8.33 -4.17
C GLN A 23 -19.98 -7.82 -2.78
N SER A 24 -21.25 -7.50 -2.56
CA SER A 24 -21.72 -7.02 -1.24
C SER A 24 -21.79 -8.12 -0.17
N GLY A 25 -21.86 -7.68 1.09
CA GLY A 25 -22.02 -8.53 2.26
C GLY A 25 -20.96 -9.63 2.33
N GLU A 26 -21.39 -10.89 2.40
CA GLU A 26 -20.52 -12.06 2.56
C GLU A 26 -19.46 -12.21 1.44
N ARG A 27 -19.74 -11.65 0.25
CA ARG A 27 -18.87 -11.69 -0.93
C ARG A 27 -17.86 -10.54 -0.98
N SER A 28 -17.86 -9.65 0.00
CA SER A 28 -16.94 -8.50 0.05
C SER A 28 -15.52 -8.88 0.45
N PHE A 29 -15.31 -10.11 0.90
CA PHE A 29 -14.01 -10.63 1.33
C PHE A 29 -13.73 -11.99 0.70
N ILE A 30 -12.47 -12.20 0.29
CA ILE A 30 -11.97 -13.46 -0.26
C ILE A 30 -10.68 -13.86 0.45
N TYR A 31 -10.57 -15.12 0.86
CA TYR A 31 -9.30 -15.68 1.30
C TYR A 31 -8.40 -16.00 0.09
N GLY A 32 -7.28 -15.30 -0.02
CA GLY A 32 -6.21 -15.61 -0.97
C GLY A 32 -5.14 -16.54 -0.38
N ARG A 33 -4.35 -17.18 -1.24
CA ARG A 33 -3.09 -17.81 -0.84
C ARG A 33 -2.04 -16.73 -0.62
N SER A 34 -1.06 -16.94 0.25
CA SER A 34 0.10 -16.04 0.39
C SER A 34 0.84 -15.85 -0.95
N THR A 35 0.90 -16.91 -1.77
CA THR A 35 1.46 -16.86 -3.13
C THR A 35 0.67 -15.97 -4.10
N SER A 36 -0.51 -15.49 -3.73
CA SER A 36 -1.24 -14.48 -4.51
C SER A 36 -0.79 -13.05 -4.18
N ASN A 37 -0.07 -12.85 -3.07
CA ASN A 37 0.39 -11.55 -2.58
C ASN A 37 1.71 -11.06 -3.23
N GLN A 38 2.21 -11.80 -4.22
CA GLN A 38 3.55 -11.60 -4.79
C GLN A 38 3.76 -10.21 -5.40
N ARG A 39 2.72 -9.60 -5.96
CA ARG A 39 2.82 -8.28 -6.60
C ARG A 39 3.11 -7.17 -5.59
N ILE A 40 2.36 -7.15 -4.48
CA ILE A 40 2.57 -6.14 -3.43
C ILE A 40 3.85 -6.42 -2.65
N GLU A 41 4.19 -7.70 -2.41
CA GLU A 41 5.46 -8.07 -1.78
C GLU A 41 6.67 -7.66 -2.64
N SER A 42 6.61 -7.86 -3.95
CA SER A 42 7.64 -7.37 -4.87
C SER A 42 7.77 -5.85 -4.83
N TRP A 43 6.65 -5.12 -4.74
CA TRP A 43 6.68 -3.67 -4.63
C TRP A 43 7.25 -3.19 -3.29
N TRP A 44 6.88 -3.83 -2.18
CA TRP A 44 7.48 -3.55 -0.86
C TRP A 44 8.99 -3.78 -0.87
N GLY A 45 9.48 -4.80 -1.58
CA GLY A 45 10.91 -5.00 -1.80
C GLY A 45 11.58 -3.80 -2.48
N ILE A 46 10.95 -3.25 -3.53
CA ILE A 46 11.44 -2.05 -4.23
C ILE A 46 11.40 -0.83 -3.30
N LEU A 47 10.29 -0.56 -2.63
CA LEU A 47 10.16 0.54 -1.68
C LEU A 47 11.24 0.48 -0.58
N ARG A 48 11.53 -0.73 -0.11
CA ARG A 48 12.58 -0.96 0.88
C ARG A 48 13.94 -0.56 0.35
N THR A 49 14.32 -1.08 -0.81
CA THR A 49 15.61 -0.78 -1.43
C THR A 49 15.77 0.70 -1.80
N GLU A 50 14.71 1.34 -2.28
CA GLU A 50 14.78 2.72 -2.80
C GLU A 50 14.70 3.80 -1.69
N CYS A 51 14.15 3.50 -0.51
CA CYS A 51 13.97 4.52 0.53
C CYS A 51 14.02 3.97 1.95
N VAL A 52 13.23 2.94 2.26
CA VAL A 52 12.97 2.59 3.67
C VAL A 52 14.17 1.93 4.35
N GLU A 53 15.08 1.27 3.63
CA GLU A 53 16.25 0.60 4.25
C GLU A 53 17.13 1.58 5.03
N PHE A 54 17.39 2.77 4.49
CA PHE A 54 18.16 3.81 5.17
C PHE A 54 17.55 4.18 6.53
N TRP A 55 16.24 4.43 6.57
CA TRP A 55 15.55 4.79 7.80
C TRP A 55 15.53 3.66 8.82
N LEU A 56 15.38 2.42 8.36
CA LEU A 56 15.50 1.26 9.24
C LEU A 56 16.89 1.23 9.88
N GLU A 57 17.95 1.28 9.08
CA GLU A 57 19.33 1.25 9.58
C GLU A 57 19.63 2.40 10.56
N GLN A 58 19.21 3.62 10.24
CA GLN A 58 19.42 4.79 11.09
C GLN A 58 18.70 4.66 12.43
N LEU A 59 17.41 4.30 12.43
CA LEU A 59 16.64 4.12 13.66
C LEU A 59 17.15 2.93 14.49
N HIS A 60 17.61 1.87 13.82
CA HIS A 60 18.27 0.74 14.47
C HIS A 60 19.59 1.17 15.13
N SER A 61 20.40 2.02 14.49
CA SER A 61 21.64 2.53 15.09
C SER A 61 21.37 3.33 16.36
N LEU A 62 20.42 4.28 16.30
CA LEU A 62 20.04 5.09 17.46
C LEU A 62 19.58 4.24 18.66
N LYS A 63 18.86 3.13 18.37
CA LYS A 63 18.47 2.17 19.39
C LYS A 63 19.69 1.41 19.96
N ASN A 64 20.59 0.94 19.10
CA ASN A 64 21.77 0.18 19.51
C ASN A 64 22.76 1.04 20.33
N GLU A 65 22.84 2.34 20.04
CA GLU A 65 23.63 3.31 20.79
C GLU A 65 23.01 3.70 22.14
N GLY A 66 21.77 3.26 22.41
CA GLY A 66 21.05 3.60 23.63
C GLY A 66 20.52 5.04 23.67
N VAL A 67 20.53 5.74 22.53
CA VAL A 67 19.94 7.08 22.39
C VAL A 67 18.42 6.99 22.48
N LEU A 68 17.86 5.88 21.99
CA LEU A 68 16.43 5.57 22.04
C LEU A 68 16.21 4.21 22.72
N ASN A 69 15.42 4.17 23.78
CA ASN A 69 14.91 2.96 24.42
C ASN A 69 13.61 2.44 23.79
N GLY A 70 12.95 3.23 22.94
CA GLY A 70 11.75 2.83 22.19
C GLY A 70 10.44 2.93 22.98
N GLU A 71 10.47 3.62 24.12
CA GLU A 71 9.29 4.02 24.88
C GLU A 71 8.46 5.07 24.10
N PHE A 72 7.29 5.39 24.62
CA PHE A 72 6.36 6.32 23.99
C PHE A 72 7.00 7.67 23.60
N LEU A 73 7.79 8.27 24.50
CA LEU A 73 8.43 9.56 24.25
C LEU A 73 9.41 9.49 23.06
N ASP A 74 10.20 8.43 22.96
CA ASP A 74 11.16 8.27 21.88
C ASP A 74 10.47 8.14 20.52
N LYS A 75 9.35 7.42 20.48
CA LYS A 75 8.54 7.30 19.26
C LYS A 75 7.99 8.65 18.83
N ASP A 76 7.44 9.43 19.77
CA ASP A 76 6.92 10.76 19.48
C ASP A 76 8.01 11.72 19.01
N LEU A 77 9.22 11.64 19.60
CA LEU A 77 10.37 12.43 19.19
C LEU A 77 10.86 12.05 17.79
N ILE A 78 10.94 10.75 17.47
CA ILE A 78 11.29 10.28 16.12
C ILE A 78 10.27 10.80 15.10
N ILE A 79 8.98 10.65 15.40
CA ILE A 79 7.91 11.13 14.54
C ILE A 79 8.04 12.65 14.36
N PHE A 80 8.18 13.41 15.44
CA PHE A 80 8.30 14.86 15.37
C PHE A 80 9.52 15.32 14.55
N CYS A 81 10.67 14.69 14.74
CA CYS A 81 11.92 15.08 14.09
C CYS A 81 12.01 14.63 12.62
N PHE A 82 11.54 13.42 12.31
CA PHE A 82 11.83 12.77 11.03
C PHE A 82 10.61 12.60 10.12
N LEU A 83 9.37 12.68 10.63
CA LEU A 83 8.18 12.42 9.81
C LEU A 83 8.13 13.29 8.55
N GLY A 84 8.44 14.58 8.66
CA GLY A 84 8.44 15.48 7.50
C GLY A 84 9.47 15.09 6.44
N ILE A 85 10.64 14.62 6.87
CA ILE A 85 11.72 14.19 5.97
C ILE A 85 11.33 12.86 5.31
N ILE A 86 10.89 11.89 6.11
CA ILE A 86 10.41 10.59 5.64
C ILE A 86 9.27 10.78 4.64
N GLN A 87 8.30 11.65 4.94
CA GLN A 87 7.18 11.94 4.04
C GLN A 87 7.67 12.50 2.70
N THR A 88 8.61 13.44 2.72
CA THR A 88 9.20 14.03 1.50
C THR A 88 9.88 12.97 0.65
N GLU A 89 10.63 12.06 1.25
CA GLU A 89 11.30 10.96 0.54
C GLU A 89 10.31 9.94 -0.02
N LEU A 90 9.29 9.58 0.76
CA LEU A 90 8.21 8.69 0.31
C LEU A 90 7.42 9.30 -0.85
N ASP A 91 7.17 10.60 -0.82
CA ASP A 91 6.53 11.32 -1.93
C ASP A 91 7.41 11.27 -3.18
N ALA A 92 8.73 11.45 -3.05
CA ALA A 92 9.65 11.31 -4.19
C ALA A 92 9.65 9.89 -4.78
N VAL A 93 9.63 8.85 -3.94
CA VAL A 93 9.50 7.46 -4.39
C VAL A 93 8.18 7.25 -5.13
N LYS A 94 7.08 7.76 -4.57
CA LYS A 94 5.74 7.70 -5.18
C LYS A 94 5.75 8.34 -6.57
N GLU A 95 6.28 9.55 -6.71
CA GLU A 95 6.32 10.26 -8.00
C GLU A 95 7.16 9.49 -9.04
N SER A 96 8.34 9.01 -8.63
CA SER A 96 9.20 8.19 -9.49
C SER A 96 8.50 6.90 -9.93
N TRP A 97 7.90 6.19 -8.99
CA TRP A 97 7.16 4.97 -9.24
C TRP A 97 5.91 5.20 -10.10
N ASN A 98 5.16 6.28 -9.90
CA ASN A 98 3.97 6.51 -10.69
C ASN A 98 4.28 6.95 -12.12
N SER A 99 5.44 7.60 -12.31
CA SER A 99 5.90 8.10 -13.60
C SER A 99 6.61 7.05 -14.46
N HIS A 100 7.20 6.01 -13.87
CA HIS A 100 8.02 5.06 -14.63
C HIS A 100 7.21 4.23 -15.64
N LEU A 101 7.87 3.78 -16.69
CA LEU A 101 7.25 2.93 -17.71
C LEU A 101 7.45 1.44 -17.37
N ILE A 102 6.36 0.75 -17.03
CA ILE A 102 6.35 -0.72 -16.93
C ILE A 102 6.36 -1.30 -18.33
N ARG A 103 7.39 -2.08 -18.64
CA ARG A 103 7.54 -2.72 -19.96
C ARG A 103 6.57 -3.89 -20.13
N PRO A 104 6.03 -4.10 -21.34
CA PRO A 104 5.25 -5.29 -21.64
C PRO A 104 6.04 -6.57 -21.38
N SER A 105 5.40 -7.56 -20.74
CA SER A 105 5.98 -8.88 -20.51
C SER A 105 5.37 -9.92 -21.46
N ARG A 106 5.97 -11.12 -21.56
CA ARG A 106 5.36 -12.25 -22.30
C ARG A 106 4.00 -12.66 -21.75
N ASN A 107 3.76 -12.40 -20.46
CA ASN A 107 2.46 -12.64 -19.84
C ASN A 107 1.55 -11.43 -20.09
N GLN A 108 0.64 -11.56 -21.06
CA GLN A 108 -0.32 -10.51 -21.42
C GLN A 108 -1.29 -10.12 -20.30
N ARG A 109 -1.41 -10.94 -19.23
CA ARG A 109 -2.24 -10.61 -18.06
C ARG A 109 -1.57 -9.63 -17.10
N VAL A 110 -0.26 -9.37 -17.28
CA VAL A 110 0.47 -8.39 -16.47
C VAL A 110 0.26 -7.01 -17.09
N PRO A 111 -0.23 -6.03 -16.32
CA PRO A 111 -0.43 -4.70 -16.84
C PRO A 111 0.92 -4.04 -17.16
N HIS A 112 0.91 -3.16 -18.15
CA HIS A 112 2.08 -2.44 -18.67
C HIS A 112 1.67 -1.01 -19.03
N GLY A 113 2.63 -0.09 -19.07
CA GLY A 113 2.36 1.34 -19.20
C GLY A 113 2.89 2.13 -18.00
N ARG A 114 2.55 3.41 -17.94
CA ARG A 114 2.87 4.26 -16.79
C ARG A 114 1.78 4.10 -15.73
N PRO A 115 2.10 3.75 -14.47
CA PRO A 115 1.08 3.53 -13.44
C PRO A 115 0.12 4.69 -13.27
N GLU A 116 0.60 5.93 -13.32
CA GLU A 116 -0.24 7.13 -13.27
C GLU A 116 -1.28 7.17 -14.39
N VAL A 117 -0.86 6.96 -15.63
CA VAL A 117 -1.75 6.97 -16.80
C VAL A 117 -2.72 5.79 -16.75
N MET A 118 -2.26 4.62 -16.31
CA MET A 118 -3.12 3.44 -16.16
C MET A 118 -4.21 3.64 -15.10
N TYR A 119 -3.91 4.40 -14.05
CA TYR A 119 -4.85 4.71 -12.98
C TYR A 119 -5.86 5.78 -13.40
N PHE A 120 -5.41 6.89 -13.99
CA PHE A 120 -6.29 8.01 -14.35
C PHE A 120 -7.03 7.85 -15.68
N LEU A 121 -6.49 7.06 -16.62
CA LEU A 121 -7.04 6.85 -17.96
C LEU A 121 -7.09 5.36 -18.32
N PRO A 122 -7.85 4.54 -17.56
CA PRO A 122 -7.92 3.09 -17.76
C PRO A 122 -8.45 2.71 -19.15
N GLU A 123 -9.23 3.58 -19.81
CA GLU A 123 -9.81 3.34 -21.14
C GLU A 123 -8.74 3.19 -22.21
N LEU A 124 -7.59 3.87 -22.06
CA LEU A 124 -6.44 3.73 -22.97
C LEU A 124 -5.84 2.31 -22.96
N TYR A 125 -6.14 1.53 -21.91
CA TYR A 125 -5.67 0.16 -21.74
C TYR A 125 -6.81 -0.87 -21.88
N ASN A 126 -7.97 -0.45 -22.41
CA ASN A 126 -9.19 -1.26 -22.51
C ASN A 126 -9.68 -1.79 -21.14
N THR A 127 -9.49 -1.00 -20.10
CA THR A 127 -10.00 -1.25 -18.74
C THR A 127 -10.94 -0.11 -18.32
N GLN A 128 -11.54 -0.21 -17.14
CA GLN A 128 -12.44 0.78 -16.56
C GLN A 128 -11.98 1.14 -15.14
N ASP A 129 -12.49 2.25 -14.61
CA ASP A 129 -12.33 2.57 -13.20
C ASP A 129 -13.15 1.61 -12.32
N TYR A 130 -12.54 1.14 -11.23
CA TYR A 130 -13.14 0.25 -10.24
C TYR A 130 -13.30 0.92 -8.87
N LEU A 131 -13.01 2.22 -8.76
CA LEU A 131 -13.20 2.98 -7.52
C LEU A 131 -14.68 3.13 -7.18
N CYS A 132 -15.01 2.93 -5.90
CA CYS A 132 -16.33 3.22 -5.35
C CYS A 132 -16.34 4.65 -4.81
N GLN A 133 -17.16 5.53 -5.39
CA GLN A 133 -17.32 6.90 -4.92
C GLN A 133 -18.12 6.89 -3.61
N ILE A 134 -17.50 7.39 -2.54
CA ILE A 134 -18.18 7.54 -1.25
C ILE A 134 -18.82 8.93 -1.27
N ALA A 135 -20.15 8.99 -1.16
CA ALA A 135 -20.84 10.26 -0.99
C ALA A 135 -20.39 10.90 0.33
N GLU A 136 -19.94 12.16 0.30
CA GLU A 136 -19.65 12.89 1.54
C GLU A 136 -20.93 13.01 2.37
N PRO A 137 -20.91 12.65 3.67
CA PRO A 137 -22.05 12.88 4.53
C PRO A 137 -22.27 14.40 4.68
N LEU A 138 -23.54 14.82 4.51
CA LEU A 138 -24.00 16.19 4.74
C LEU A 138 -23.69 16.71 6.15
#